data_AF-A0A7C1XJX2-F1
#
_entry.id   AF-A0A7C1XJX2-F1
#
_cell.length_a   1.000
_cell.length_b   1.000
_cell.length_c   1.000
_cell.angle_alpha   90.00
_cell.angle_beta   90.00
_cell.angle_gamma   90.00
#
_symmetry.space_group_name_H-M   'P 1'
#
loop_
_entity.id
_entity.type
_entity.pdbx_description
1 polymer ?
#
loop_
_entity_poly.entity_id
_entity_poly.type
_entity_poly.pdbx_seq_one_letter_code
_entity_poly.pdbx_strand_id
1 'polypeptide(L)'
;MSRSSLFPGRLGLAESRIPHADRHGLLWLSRGNLYVDDGTLHFLAAKSDLFKPGVYAIPYQSVSMILMGPGTTVSHDALRILARHGTLLAAIGEGGIRFYTAPPMGQGHSDVARSHARLWADEEIRLGVARRMYAFRFGRVLPHRDITVLRGIEGGRVKSMYKTHAEKYGIPWRGRRYDRQNPGANDIPNQALNHA
;
A
#
# COMPACT_ATOMS: atom_id res chain seq x y z
N MET A 1 -5.36 6.95 36.02
CA MET A 1 -4.53 8.15 35.75
C MET A 1 -3.10 7.83 36.14
N SER A 2 -2.28 7.39 35.19
CA SER A 2 -0.86 7.17 35.42
C SER A 2 -0.12 8.45 35.06
N ARG A 3 0.52 9.11 36.02
CA ARG A 3 1.40 10.26 35.77
C ARG A 3 2.69 9.72 35.14
N SER A 4 2.89 9.94 33.84
CA SER A 4 4.17 9.66 33.20
C SER A 4 5.20 10.71 33.61
N SER A 5 5.90 10.44 34.71
CA SER A 5 7.20 11.05 34.94
C SER A 5 8.18 10.41 33.97
N LEU A 6 8.89 11.19 33.16
CA LEU A 6 10.28 10.82 32.85
C LEU A 6 11.21 11.99 32.48
N PHE A 7 10.77 13.15 31.97
CA PHE A 7 11.65 14.34 31.85
C PHE A 7 10.86 15.67 31.87
N PRO A 8 11.16 16.63 32.78
CA PRO A 8 10.61 17.99 32.72
C PRO A 8 11.07 18.69 31.43
N GLY A 9 10.13 19.22 30.64
CA GLY A 9 10.43 20.03 29.44
C GLY A 9 10.07 19.41 28.09
N ARG A 10 9.62 18.15 28.02
CA ARG A 10 8.99 17.61 26.80
C ARG A 10 7.49 17.88 26.86
N LEU A 11 6.98 18.72 25.96
CA LEU A 11 5.57 19.16 25.81
C LEU A 11 4.52 18.04 25.56
N GLY A 12 4.81 16.77 25.85
CA GLY A 12 3.93 15.65 25.50
C GLY A 12 3.79 15.40 24.00
N LEU A 13 4.43 16.22 23.14
CA LEU A 13 4.43 16.07 21.68
C LEU A 13 5.01 14.72 21.21
N ALA A 14 5.86 14.10 22.03
CA ALA A 14 6.39 12.75 21.78
C ALA A 14 5.31 11.64 21.89
N GLU A 15 4.15 11.94 22.47
CA GLU A 15 3.00 11.04 22.54
C GLU A 15 1.84 11.51 21.64
N SER A 16 1.95 12.72 21.07
CA SER A 16 0.95 13.24 20.12
C SER A 16 0.88 12.34 18.89
N ARG A 17 -0.35 11.95 18.54
CA ARG A 17 -0.64 11.14 17.36
C ARG A 17 -1.52 11.94 16.41
N ILE A 18 -0.97 12.20 15.23
CA ILE A 18 -1.74 12.74 14.12
C ILE A 18 -2.69 11.64 13.62
N PRO A 19 -4.02 11.88 13.53
CA PRO A 19 -4.96 10.95 12.94
C PRO A 19 -4.53 10.52 11.54
N HIS A 20 -4.76 9.26 11.17
CA HIS A 20 -4.35 8.77 9.85
C HIS A 20 -4.96 9.58 8.69
N ALA A 21 -6.18 10.09 8.86
CA ALA A 21 -6.85 10.93 7.86
C ALA A 21 -6.12 12.25 7.57
N ASP A 22 -5.32 12.73 8.52
CA ASP A 22 -4.58 14.01 8.42
C ASP A 22 -3.11 13.81 8.03
N ARG A 23 -2.69 12.55 7.81
CA ARG A 23 -1.34 12.22 7.36
C ARG A 23 -1.26 12.27 5.84
N HIS A 24 -0.10 12.71 5.35
CA HIS A 24 0.36 12.44 4.01
C HIS A 24 0.40 10.94 3.72
N GLY A 25 0.26 10.56 2.45
CA GLY A 25 0.11 9.18 2.01
C GLY A 25 1.39 8.33 2.15
N LEU A 26 1.82 7.76 1.03
CA LEU A 26 2.94 6.83 0.98
C LEU A 26 4.21 7.59 0.59
N LEU A 27 5.30 7.38 1.34
CA LEU A 27 6.62 7.90 1.00
C LEU A 27 7.51 6.75 0.52
N TRP A 28 7.95 6.81 -0.73
CA TRP A 28 8.85 5.81 -1.29
C TRP A 28 10.32 6.21 -1.10
N LEU A 29 11.11 5.33 -0.49
CA LEU A 29 12.56 5.48 -0.33
C LEU A 29 13.26 4.25 -0.91
N SER A 30 14.32 4.45 -1.68
CA SER A 30 15.14 3.35 -2.25
C SER A 30 16.61 3.76 -2.25
N ARG A 31 17.54 2.79 -2.24
CA ARG A 31 18.99 3.06 -2.34
C ARG A 31 19.50 4.09 -1.32
N GLY A 32 19.39 3.79 -0.03
CA GLY A 32 19.85 4.69 1.03
C GLY A 32 19.66 4.14 2.44
N ASN A 33 19.98 4.96 3.45
CA ASN A 33 19.94 4.54 4.84
C ASN A 33 18.89 5.34 5.61
N LEU A 34 17.92 4.63 6.21
CA LEU A 34 16.89 5.21 7.05
C LEU A 34 17.31 5.10 8.53
N TYR A 35 17.59 6.23 9.16
CA TYR A 35 18.12 6.29 10.52
C TYR A 35 17.52 7.45 11.31
N VAL A 36 17.81 7.48 12.62
CA VAL A 36 17.35 8.55 13.51
C VAL A 36 18.57 9.30 14.01
N ASP A 37 18.48 10.62 13.99
CA ASP A 37 19.46 11.53 14.54
C ASP A 37 18.71 12.64 15.29
N ASP A 38 19.07 12.90 16.54
CA ASP A 38 18.40 13.85 17.44
C ASP A 38 16.85 13.77 17.44
N GLY A 39 16.30 12.56 17.35
CA GLY A 39 14.86 12.29 17.35
C GLY A 39 14.15 12.60 16.03
N THR A 40 14.89 13.00 14.99
CA THR A 40 14.40 13.22 13.63
C THR A 40 14.68 11.98 12.79
N LEU A 41 13.71 11.58 11.96
CA LEU A 41 13.94 10.51 10.99
C LEU A 41 14.69 11.09 9.78
N HIS A 42 15.86 10.53 9.49
CA HIS A 42 16.69 10.91 8.36
C HIS A 42 16.77 9.80 7.32
N PHE A 43 16.85 10.20 6.06
CA PHE A 43 17.19 9.32 4.96
C PHE A 43 18.45 9.84 4.26
N LEU A 44 19.54 9.10 4.38
CA LEU A 44 20.76 9.31 3.62
C LEU A 44 20.60 8.63 2.26
N ALA A 45 20.25 9.40 1.24
CA ALA A 45 20.04 8.91 -0.10
C ALA A 45 21.37 8.76 -0.83
N ALA A 46 21.60 7.60 -1.45
CA ALA A 46 22.60 7.48 -2.50
C ALA A 46 22.05 8.08 -3.81
N LYS A 47 22.95 8.32 -4.77
CA LYS A 47 22.55 8.77 -6.11
C LYS A 47 21.65 7.71 -6.75
N SER A 48 20.47 8.12 -7.20
CA SER A 48 19.53 7.30 -7.96
C SER A 48 18.82 8.14 -9.02
N ASP A 49 18.04 7.49 -9.89
CA ASP A 49 17.21 8.20 -10.88
C ASP A 49 16.02 8.94 -10.24
N LEU A 50 15.67 8.59 -8.98
CA LEU A 50 14.51 9.13 -8.27
C LEU A 50 14.85 10.36 -7.42
N PHE A 51 16.05 10.42 -6.83
CA PHE A 51 16.47 11.51 -5.96
C PHE A 51 17.98 11.73 -5.99
N LYS A 52 18.36 12.99 -5.79
CA LYS A 52 19.75 13.42 -5.65
C LYS A 52 20.36 12.81 -4.37
N PRO A 53 21.68 12.57 -4.34
CA PRO A 53 22.34 12.18 -3.10
C PRO A 53 22.21 13.30 -2.06
N GLY A 54 21.99 12.93 -0.80
CA GLY A 54 21.84 13.91 0.27
C GLY A 54 21.20 13.32 1.53
N VAL A 55 21.12 14.14 2.58
CA VAL A 55 20.43 13.80 3.83
C VAL A 55 19.10 14.52 3.85
N TYR A 56 18.02 13.75 3.94
CA TYR A 56 16.65 14.26 3.96
C TYR A 56 16.03 14.04 5.34
N ALA A 57 15.56 15.10 5.98
CA ALA A 57 14.73 14.99 7.17
C ALA A 57 13.30 14.63 6.75
N ILE A 58 12.74 13.59 7.37
CA ILE A 58 11.40 13.07 7.07
C ILE A 58 10.48 13.40 8.24
N PRO A 59 9.37 14.11 8.01
CA PRO A 59 8.36 14.38 9.04
C PRO A 59 7.50 13.12 9.28
N TYR A 60 8.10 12.09 9.88
CA TYR A 60 7.52 10.75 9.94
C TYR A 60 6.14 10.68 10.60
N GLN A 61 5.82 11.59 11.53
CA GLN A 61 4.51 11.65 12.20
C GLN A 61 3.38 12.07 11.26
N SER A 62 3.68 12.84 10.21
CA SER A 62 2.71 13.27 9.21
C SER A 62 2.68 12.36 7.98
N VAL A 63 3.45 11.26 7.96
CA VAL A 63 3.43 10.29 6.87
C VAL A 63 2.70 9.02 7.33
N SER A 64 1.89 8.46 6.45
CA SER A 64 1.15 7.23 6.76
C SER A 64 2.07 6.02 6.71
N MET A 65 2.81 5.85 5.62
CA MET A 65 3.67 4.69 5.41
C MET A 65 4.94 5.05 4.64
N ILE A 66 6.06 4.44 5.04
CA ILE A 66 7.31 4.43 4.29
C ILE A 66 7.40 3.11 3.53
N LEU A 67 7.55 3.21 2.21
CA LEU A 67 7.81 2.10 1.30
C LEU A 67 9.31 2.02 1.04
N MET A 68 9.97 1.01 1.59
CA MET A 68 11.39 0.73 1.38
C MET A 68 11.59 -0.12 0.14
N GLY A 69 12.01 0.52 -0.94
CA GLY A 69 12.47 -0.14 -2.15
C GLY A 69 13.87 -0.76 -2.00
N PRO A 70 14.32 -1.50 -3.03
CA PRO A 70 15.63 -2.16 -3.04
C PRO A 70 16.80 -1.21 -2.77
N GLY A 71 17.83 -1.73 -2.09
CA GLY A 71 19.01 -0.96 -1.70
C GLY A 71 18.81 -0.06 -0.48
N THR A 72 17.69 -0.18 0.23
CA THR A 72 17.44 0.57 1.47
C THR A 72 17.88 -0.22 2.69
N THR A 73 18.56 0.43 3.62
CA THR A 73 18.83 -0.09 4.97
C THR A 73 18.02 0.68 6.00
N VAL A 74 17.65 0.02 7.10
CA VAL A 74 16.90 0.63 8.20
C VAL A 74 17.58 0.35 9.52
N SER A 75 17.80 1.40 10.31
CA SER A 75 18.33 1.27 11.66
C SER A 75 17.26 0.77 12.63
N HIS A 76 17.69 0.15 13.73
CA HIS A 76 16.79 -0.21 14.83
C HIS A 76 16.02 1.00 15.38
N ASP A 77 16.68 2.15 15.51
CA ASP A 77 16.04 3.33 16.08
C ASP A 77 14.92 3.89 15.18
N ALA A 78 15.10 3.80 13.86
CA ALA A 78 14.05 4.13 12.91
C ALA A 78 12.82 3.23 13.12
N LEU A 79 13.00 1.91 13.25
CA LEU A 79 11.91 0.98 13.56
C LEU A 79 11.20 1.36 14.87
N ARG A 80 11.97 1.70 15.91
CA ARG A 80 11.44 2.09 17.23
C ARG A 80 10.55 3.33 17.15
N ILE A 81 10.99 4.40 16.48
CA ILE A 81 10.21 5.64 16.41
C ILE A 81 8.97 5.49 15.52
N LEU A 82 9.10 4.78 14.39
CA LEU A 82 7.99 4.54 13.47
C LEU A 82 6.89 3.73 14.16
N ALA A 83 7.25 2.65 14.86
CA ALA A 83 6.31 1.84 15.62
C ALA A 83 5.62 2.62 16.75
N ARG A 84 6.36 3.50 17.44
CA ARG A 84 5.82 4.34 18.53
C ARG A 84 4.75 5.31 18.04
N HIS A 85 4.97 5.94 16.88
CA HIS A 85 4.07 6.96 16.30
C HIS A 85 3.06 6.38 15.30
N GLY A 86 3.10 5.05 15.07
CA GLY A 86 2.20 4.37 14.16
C GLY A 86 2.41 4.77 12.70
N THR A 87 3.64 5.13 12.32
CA THR A 87 4.02 5.33 10.92
C THR A 87 4.44 3.97 10.37
N LEU A 88 3.80 3.56 9.29
CA LEU A 88 3.95 2.21 8.77
C LEU A 88 5.26 2.08 7.98
N LEU A 89 5.80 0.87 7.91
CA LEU A 89 6.99 0.56 7.14
C LEU A 89 6.74 -0.73 6.35
N ALA A 90 7.01 -0.73 5.04
CA ALA A 90 6.92 -1.92 4.22
C ALA A 90 8.16 -2.07 3.33
N ALA A 91 8.73 -3.27 3.27
CA ALA A 91 9.75 -3.61 2.29
C ALA A 91 9.07 -4.06 0.99
N ILE A 92 9.38 -3.35 -0.10
CA ILE A 92 8.77 -3.55 -1.41
C ILE A 92 9.83 -3.86 -2.48
N GLY A 93 9.39 -4.49 -3.56
CA GLY A 93 10.19 -4.66 -4.76
C GLY A 93 10.29 -3.37 -5.58
N GLU A 94 11.09 -3.44 -6.64
CA GLU A 94 11.11 -2.40 -7.66
C GLU A 94 9.73 -2.23 -8.30
N GLY A 95 9.35 -0.99 -8.60
CA GLY A 95 8.01 -0.67 -9.12
C GLY A 95 6.86 -0.87 -8.11
N GLY A 96 7.13 -1.24 -6.86
CA GLY A 96 6.07 -1.49 -5.87
C GLY A 96 5.26 -2.75 -6.17
N ILE A 97 5.73 -3.58 -7.11
CA ILE A 97 5.03 -4.76 -7.63
C ILE A 97 5.00 -5.88 -6.59
N ARG A 98 6.06 -5.99 -5.77
CA ARG A 98 6.18 -6.99 -4.72
C ARG A 98 6.08 -6.34 -3.35
N PHE A 99 5.36 -7.00 -2.46
CA PHE A 99 5.33 -6.71 -1.04
C PHE A 99 6.02 -7.86 -0.32
N TYR A 100 7.14 -7.59 0.34
CA TYR A 100 7.91 -8.62 1.04
C TYR A 100 7.47 -8.78 2.49
N THR A 101 7.42 -7.65 3.21
CA THR A 101 7.04 -7.65 4.62
C THR A 101 6.67 -6.25 5.09
N ALA A 102 5.83 -6.19 6.11
CA ALA A 102 5.64 -5.01 6.96
C ALA A 102 5.55 -5.51 8.41
N PRO A 103 6.20 -4.84 9.38
CA PRO A 103 6.01 -5.16 10.78
C PRO A 103 4.53 -5.04 11.17
N PRO A 104 4.00 -5.89 12.06
CA PRO A 104 2.62 -5.78 12.52
C PRO A 104 2.38 -4.41 13.17
N MET A 105 1.26 -3.79 12.82
CA MET A 105 0.93 -2.41 13.19
C MET A 105 -0.20 -2.40 14.21
N GLY A 106 -0.15 -1.41 15.11
CA GLY A 106 -1.20 -1.17 16.09
C GLY A 106 -0.93 -1.83 17.43
N GLN A 107 -1.06 -1.06 18.50
CA GLN A 107 -1.05 -1.61 19.85
C GLN A 107 -2.42 -2.24 20.11
N GLY A 108 -2.47 -3.57 20.25
CA GLY A 108 -3.50 -4.24 21.06
C GLY A 108 -4.94 -4.30 20.52
N HIS A 109 -5.20 -3.96 19.26
CA HIS A 109 -6.56 -4.03 18.69
C HIS A 109 -6.65 -5.06 17.56
N SER A 110 -7.45 -6.10 17.77
CA SER A 110 -7.76 -7.15 16.79
C SER A 110 -9.25 -7.20 16.42
N ASP A 111 -10.00 -6.18 16.81
CA ASP A 111 -11.42 -5.99 16.47
C ASP A 111 -11.67 -6.01 14.97
N VAL A 112 -10.85 -5.32 14.17
CA VAL A 112 -10.95 -5.33 12.69
C VAL A 112 -10.66 -6.73 12.14
N ALA A 113 -9.58 -7.37 12.58
CA ALA A 113 -9.21 -8.72 12.13
C ALA A 113 -10.27 -9.77 12.51
N ARG A 114 -10.81 -9.70 13.73
CA ARG A 114 -11.90 -10.58 14.19
C ARG A 114 -13.19 -10.31 13.42
N SER A 115 -13.53 -9.06 13.14
CA SER A 115 -14.70 -8.70 12.35
C SER A 115 -14.56 -9.25 10.93
N HIS A 116 -13.38 -9.10 10.31
CA HIS A 116 -13.09 -9.69 9.00
C HIS A 116 -13.24 -11.21 9.01
N ALA A 117 -12.69 -11.89 10.03
CA ALA A 117 -12.83 -13.34 10.18
C ALA A 117 -14.29 -13.79 10.31
N ARG A 118 -15.11 -13.06 11.10
CA ARG A 118 -16.55 -13.35 11.23
C ARG A 118 -17.32 -13.15 9.93
N LEU A 119 -17.06 -12.06 9.21
CA LEU A 119 -17.69 -11.78 7.92
C LEU A 119 -17.33 -12.83 6.85
N TRP A 120 -16.14 -13.42 6.94
CA TRP A 120 -15.67 -14.44 6.00
C TRP A 120 -16.17 -15.85 6.33
N ALA A 121 -16.34 -16.17 7.62
CA ALA A 121 -16.73 -17.49 8.09
C ALA A 121 -18.17 -17.87 7.74
N ASP A 122 -19.08 -16.88 7.68
CA ASP A 122 -20.46 -17.07 7.27
C ASP A 122 -20.61 -16.93 5.75
N GLU A 123 -21.13 -17.94 5.08
CA GLU A 123 -21.21 -17.97 3.61
C GLU A 123 -22.18 -16.94 3.03
N GLU A 124 -23.32 -16.71 3.67
CA GLU A 124 -24.31 -15.73 3.21
C GLU A 124 -23.78 -14.30 3.37
N ILE A 125 -23.16 -14.01 4.52
CA ILE A 125 -22.54 -12.71 4.78
C ILE A 125 -21.37 -12.49 3.83
N ARG A 126 -20.50 -13.49 3.64
CA ARG A 126 -19.37 -13.42 2.70
C ARG A 126 -19.83 -13.10 1.28
N LEU A 127 -20.92 -13.73 0.83
CA LEU A 127 -21.53 -13.44 -0.47
C LEU A 127 -22.09 -12.02 -0.54
N GLY A 128 -22.75 -11.56 0.53
CA GLY A 128 -23.21 -10.18 0.68
C GLY A 128 -22.07 -9.16 0.56
N VAL A 129 -20.93 -9.42 1.22
CA VAL A 129 -19.72 -8.59 1.13
C VAL A 129 -19.18 -8.57 -0.30
N ALA A 130 -19.04 -9.73 -0.94
CA ALA A 130 -18.58 -9.80 -2.34
C ALA A 130 -19.49 -9.01 -3.29
N ARG A 131 -20.82 -9.10 -3.12
CA ARG A 131 -21.79 -8.32 -3.90
C ARG A 131 -21.63 -6.82 -3.67
N ARG A 132 -21.33 -6.39 -2.44
CA ARG A 132 -21.05 -4.98 -2.14
C ARG A 132 -19.76 -4.50 -2.79
N MET A 133 -18.71 -5.33 -2.82
CA MET A 133 -17.47 -5.03 -3.55
C MET A 133 -17.72 -4.86 -5.05
N TYR A 134 -18.53 -5.72 -5.64
CA TYR A 134 -18.98 -5.56 -7.03
C TYR A 134 -19.77 -4.28 -7.27
N ALA A 135 -20.65 -3.92 -6.32
CA ALA A 135 -21.40 -2.67 -6.41
C ALA A 135 -20.50 -1.44 -6.37
N PHE A 136 -19.48 -1.43 -5.50
CA PHE A 136 -18.46 -0.37 -5.50
C PHE A 136 -17.70 -0.30 -6.83
N ARG A 137 -17.27 -1.45 -7.37
CA ARG A 137 -16.53 -1.49 -8.65
C ARG A 137 -17.36 -1.00 -9.83
N PHE A 138 -18.65 -1.30 -9.84
CA PHE A 138 -19.52 -1.08 -11.00
C PHE A 138 -20.47 0.11 -10.86
N GLY A 139 -20.50 0.78 -9.72
CA GLY A 139 -21.42 1.87 -9.41
C GLY A 139 -22.90 1.46 -9.34
N ARG A 140 -23.20 0.15 -9.27
CA ARG A 140 -24.59 -0.36 -9.23
C ARG A 140 -24.69 -1.72 -8.57
N VAL A 141 -25.81 -1.98 -7.90
CA VAL A 141 -26.11 -3.30 -7.32
C VAL A 141 -26.49 -4.28 -8.43
N LEU A 142 -25.82 -5.43 -8.49
CA LEU A 142 -26.17 -6.49 -9.42
C LEU A 142 -27.28 -7.38 -8.82
N PRO A 143 -28.29 -7.77 -9.61
CA PRO A 143 -29.43 -8.56 -9.12
C PRO A 143 -29.02 -9.99 -8.78
N HIS A 144 -27.98 -10.52 -9.43
CA HIS A 144 -27.50 -11.88 -9.25
C HIS A 144 -26.84 -12.06 -7.87
N ARG A 145 -27.11 -13.22 -7.26
CA ARG A 145 -26.48 -13.63 -6.00
C ARG A 145 -25.31 -14.59 -6.22
N ASP A 146 -25.33 -15.40 -7.28
CA ASP A 146 -24.27 -16.37 -7.56
C ASP A 146 -22.93 -15.70 -7.91
N ILE A 147 -21.88 -16.04 -7.16
CA ILE A 147 -20.52 -15.51 -7.34
C ILE A 147 -19.91 -15.85 -8.70
N THR A 148 -20.23 -17.01 -9.28
CA THR A 148 -19.76 -17.46 -10.59
C THR A 148 -20.34 -16.57 -11.69
N VAL A 149 -21.63 -16.24 -11.57
CA VAL A 149 -22.29 -15.31 -12.48
C VAL A 149 -21.68 -13.91 -12.37
N LEU A 150 -21.43 -13.43 -11.15
CA LEU A 150 -20.79 -12.12 -10.93
C LEU A 150 -19.39 -12.04 -11.54
N ARG A 151 -18.58 -13.10 -11.41
CA ARG A 151 -17.26 -13.22 -12.05
C ARG A 151 -17.35 -13.21 -13.58
N GLY A 152 -18.34 -13.88 -14.16
CA GLY A 152 -18.59 -13.86 -15.60
C GLY A 152 -18.93 -12.46 -16.11
N ILE A 153 -19.82 -11.76 -15.41
CA ILE A 153 -20.18 -10.36 -15.71
C ILE A 153 -18.96 -9.45 -15.63
N GLU A 154 -18.13 -9.60 -14.60
CA GLU A 154 -16.89 -8.85 -14.44
C GLU A 154 -15.91 -9.10 -15.59
N GLY A 155 -15.66 -10.37 -15.92
CA GLY A 155 -14.76 -10.74 -17.01
C GLY A 155 -15.21 -10.17 -18.35
N GLY A 156 -16.50 -10.22 -18.65
CA GLY A 156 -17.07 -9.60 -19.85
C GLY A 156 -16.86 -8.09 -19.88
N ARG A 157 -17.16 -7.40 -18.78
CA ARG A 157 -17.00 -5.94 -18.66
C ARG A 157 -15.54 -5.50 -18.80
N VAL A 158 -14.61 -6.20 -18.15
CA VAL A 158 -13.18 -5.87 -18.23
C VAL A 158 -12.67 -6.05 -19.66
N LYS A 159 -13.07 -7.12 -20.37
CA LYS A 159 -12.73 -7.32 -21.79
C LYS A 159 -13.28 -6.20 -22.67
N SER A 160 -14.54 -5.81 -22.49
CA SER A 160 -15.15 -4.70 -23.22
C SER A 160 -14.43 -3.38 -22.94
N MET A 161 -14.12 -3.09 -21.67
CA MET A 161 -13.38 -1.90 -21.26
C MET A 161 -12.02 -1.82 -21.95
N TYR A 162 -11.24 -2.92 -21.95
CA TYR A 162 -9.96 -2.94 -22.68
C TYR A 162 -10.14 -2.66 -24.16
N LYS A 163 -11.12 -3.28 -24.82
CA LYS A 163 -11.39 -3.06 -26.24
C LYS A 163 -11.75 -1.60 -26.52
N THR A 164 -12.68 -1.02 -25.75
CA THR A 164 -13.12 0.37 -25.92
C THR A 164 -11.96 1.35 -25.70
N HIS A 165 -11.11 1.15 -24.70
CA HIS A 165 -9.94 2.01 -24.50
C HIS A 165 -8.90 1.83 -25.60
N ALA A 166 -8.65 0.59 -26.05
CA ALA A 166 -7.74 0.33 -27.14
C ALA A 166 -8.19 1.01 -28.44
N GLU A 167 -9.48 0.92 -28.78
CA GLU A 167 -10.07 1.63 -29.92
C GLU A 167 -9.96 3.15 -29.77
N LYS A 168 -10.29 3.69 -28.59
CA LYS A 168 -10.20 5.13 -28.29
C LYS A 168 -8.79 5.69 -28.50
N TYR A 169 -7.75 4.93 -28.16
CA TYR A 169 -6.36 5.36 -28.27
C TYR A 169 -5.62 4.79 -29.49
N GLY A 170 -6.32 4.09 -30.40
CA GLY A 170 -5.72 3.51 -31.60
C GLY A 170 -4.69 2.40 -31.32
N ILE A 171 -4.80 1.71 -30.18
CA ILE A 171 -3.86 0.67 -29.75
C ILE A 171 -4.31 -0.69 -30.29
N PRO A 172 -3.47 -1.45 -31.02
CA PRO A 172 -3.79 -2.82 -31.40
C PRO A 172 -3.90 -3.71 -30.16
N TRP A 173 -5.11 -4.20 -29.84
CA TRP A 173 -5.37 -5.02 -28.66
C TRP A 173 -5.84 -6.43 -29.00
N ARG A 174 -5.05 -7.44 -28.59
CA ARG A 174 -5.32 -8.88 -28.84
C ARG A 174 -5.72 -9.65 -27.57
N GLY A 175 -6.12 -8.91 -26.54
CA GLY A 175 -6.46 -9.43 -25.21
C GLY A 175 -5.33 -9.28 -24.18
N ARG A 176 -5.69 -9.46 -22.90
CA ARG A 176 -4.74 -9.43 -21.79
C ARG A 176 -3.94 -10.74 -21.78
N ARG A 177 -2.64 -10.68 -22.09
CA ARG A 177 -1.72 -11.82 -22.10
C ARG A 177 -0.47 -11.45 -21.33
N TYR A 178 0.01 -12.36 -20.48
CA TYR A 178 1.30 -12.21 -19.83
C TYR A 178 1.93 -13.59 -19.64
N ASP A 179 3.18 -13.72 -20.07
CA ASP A 179 4.03 -14.84 -19.67
C ASP A 179 4.84 -14.45 -18.41
N ARG A 180 4.74 -15.26 -17.35
CA ARG A 180 5.48 -15.06 -16.11
C ARG A 180 6.96 -15.48 -16.23
N GLN A 181 7.26 -16.42 -17.13
CA GLN A 181 8.62 -16.92 -17.38
C GLN A 181 9.36 -16.02 -18.37
N ASN A 182 8.64 -15.35 -19.27
CA ASN A 182 9.20 -14.38 -20.20
C ASN A 182 8.38 -13.07 -20.29
N PRO A 183 8.47 -12.18 -19.28
CA PRO A 183 7.68 -10.95 -19.24
C PRO A 183 7.91 -10.00 -20.44
N GLY A 184 9.13 -10.01 -21.00
CA GLY A 184 9.53 -9.16 -22.14
C GLY A 184 9.02 -9.61 -23.50
N ALA A 185 8.47 -10.82 -23.61
CA ALA A 185 7.91 -11.34 -24.87
C ALA A 185 6.49 -10.83 -25.17
N ASN A 186 5.84 -10.16 -24.22
CA ASN A 186 4.48 -9.65 -24.40
C ASN A 186 4.46 -8.41 -25.30
N ASP A 187 3.31 -8.12 -25.94
CA ASP A 187 3.15 -6.87 -26.68
C ASP A 187 3.27 -5.64 -25.76
N ILE A 188 3.63 -4.49 -26.34
CA ILE A 188 3.83 -3.22 -25.61
C ILE A 188 2.63 -2.87 -24.72
N PRO A 189 1.36 -2.99 -25.17
CA PRO A 189 0.21 -2.72 -24.32
C PRO A 189 0.14 -3.61 -23.07
N ASN A 190 0.43 -4.91 -23.21
CA ASN A 190 0.44 -5.81 -22.06
C ASN A 190 1.63 -5.56 -21.12
N GLN A 191 2.78 -5.18 -21.65
CA GLN A 191 3.92 -4.75 -20.82
C GLN A 191 3.59 -3.48 -20.03
N ALA A 192 3.03 -2.46 -20.69
CA ALA A 192 2.62 -1.22 -20.03
C ALA A 192 1.63 -1.49 -18.89
N LEU A 193 0.63 -2.35 -19.12
CA LEU A 193 -0.33 -2.76 -18.08
C LEU A 193 0.27 -3.63 -16.97
N ASN A 194 1.43 -4.28 -17.18
CA ASN A 194 2.13 -5.03 -16.12
C ASN A 194 2.96 -4.10 -15.21
N HIS A 195 3.38 -2.95 -15.73
CA HIS A 195 4.24 -1.98 -15.03
C HIS A 195 3.49 -0.76 -14.48
N ALA A 196 2.26 -0.52 -14.92
CA ALA A 196 1.36 0.50 -14.40
C ALA A 196 0.80 0.13 -13.02
#